data_AF-A0AAW2N2G1-F1
#
_entry.id   AF-A0AAW2N2G1-F1
#
_cell.length_a   1.000
_cell.length_b   1.000
_cell.length_c   1.000
_cell.angle_alpha   90.00
_cell.angle_beta   90.00
_cell.angle_gamma   90.00
#
_symmetry.space_group_name_H-M   'P 1'
#
loop_
_entity.id
_entity.type
_entity.pdbx_description
1 polymer ?
#
loop_
_entity_poly.entity_id
_entity_poly.type
_entity_poly.pdbx_seq_one_letter_code
_entity_poly.pdbx_strand_id
1 'polypeptide(L)'
;MDLMLDDLRNNIDVRKEGVVIRRRLQLMLYNIMYRMMFDAKFESQNDPLFIEATKFNSERSRLAQSFDYNYGDFIPLLEAFLERESNAAENGQKRK
;
A
#
# COMPACT_ATOMS: atom_id res chain seq x y z
N MET A 1 -18.13 9.42 0.47
CA MET A 1 -18.48 8.79 1.77
C MET A 1 -19.80 8.03 1.69
N ASP A 2 -20.87 8.61 1.14
CA ASP A 2 -22.17 7.93 1.00
C ASP A 2 -22.12 6.57 0.30
N LEU A 3 -21.40 6.46 -0.82
CA LEU A 3 -21.26 5.18 -1.54
C LEU A 3 -20.70 4.04 -0.68
N MET A 4 -19.82 4.35 0.29
CA MET A 4 -19.24 3.34 1.19
C MET A 4 -20.21 2.97 2.32
N LEU A 5 -21.00 3.94 2.79
CA LEU A 5 -22.03 3.71 3.79
C LEU A 5 -23.19 2.89 3.22
N ASP A 6 -23.55 3.14 1.96
CA ASP A 6 -24.58 2.39 1.25
C ASP A 6 -24.13 0.95 0.98
N ASP A 7 -22.87 0.73 0.60
CA ASP A 7 -22.30 -0.63 0.47
C ASP A 7 -22.39 -1.41 1.79
N LEU A 8 -22.05 -0.78 2.92
CA LEU A 8 -22.18 -1.42 4.24
C LEU A 8 -23.63 -1.68 4.63
N ARG A 9 -24.53 -0.73 4.35
CA ARG A 9 -25.94 -0.83 4.72
C ARG A 9 -26.66 -1.93 3.96
N ASN A 10 -26.27 -2.15 2.70
CA ASN A 10 -26.89 -3.15 1.82
C ASN A 10 -26.35 -4.57 2.03
N ASN A 11 -25.28 -4.73 2.80
CA ASN A 11 -24.64 -6.02 3.03
C ASN A 11 -25.16 -6.64 4.34
N ILE A 12 -26.03 -7.64 4.23
CA ILE A 12 -26.72 -8.28 5.37
C ILE A 12 -25.73 -8.98 6.31
N ASP A 13 -24.65 -9.54 5.77
CA ASP A 13 -23.64 -10.27 6.55
C ASP A 13 -22.83 -9.35 7.46
N VAL A 14 -22.57 -8.12 6.99
CA VAL A 14 -21.90 -7.07 7.76
C VAL A 14 -22.71 -6.69 9.01
N ARG A 15 -24.04 -6.73 8.94
CA ARG A 15 -24.91 -6.38 10.08
C ARG A 15 -24.94 -7.47 11.15
N LYS A 16 -24.68 -8.73 10.77
CA LYS A 16 -24.76 -9.88 11.68
C LYS A 16 -23.42 -10.24 12.30
N GLU A 17 -22.34 -10.20 11.52
CA GLU A 17 -21.02 -10.71 11.94
C GLU A 17 -20.01 -9.59 12.23
N GLY A 18 -20.35 -8.34 11.89
CA GLY A 18 -19.42 -7.22 11.93
C GLY A 18 -18.43 -7.26 10.76
N VAL A 19 -17.65 -6.19 10.59
CA VAL A 19 -16.68 -6.14 9.48
C VAL A 19 -15.41 -5.37 9.79
N VAL A 20 -14.30 -5.81 9.19
CA VAL A 20 -13.03 -5.11 9.26
C VAL A 20 -13.06 -3.89 8.33
N ILE A 21 -13.48 -2.75 8.89
CA ILE A 21 -13.67 -1.49 8.14
C ILE A 21 -12.41 -0.98 7.44
N ARG A 22 -11.23 -1.29 8.00
CA ARG A 22 -9.92 -0.90 7.47
C ARG A 22 -9.76 -1.28 5.99
N ARG A 23 -10.23 -2.48 5.59
CA ARG A 23 -10.09 -2.95 4.19
C ARG A 23 -10.92 -2.10 3.21
N ARG A 24 -12.10 -1.65 3.63
CA ARG A 24 -12.97 -0.77 2.83
C ARG A 24 -12.43 0.66 2.75
N LEU A 25 -11.95 1.19 3.87
CA LEU A 25 -11.30 2.51 3.91
C LEU A 25 -10.03 2.55 3.05
N GLN A 26 -9.28 1.45 3.02
CA GLN A 26 -8.10 1.33 2.16
C GLN A 26 -8.48 1.43 0.69
N LEU A 27 -9.47 0.66 0.22
CA LEU A 27 -9.95 0.75 -1.17
C LEU A 27 -10.43 2.17 -1.51
N MET A 28 -11.16 2.81 -0.60
CA MET A 28 -11.62 4.20 -0.78
C MET A 28 -10.45 5.17 -0.95
N LEU A 29 -9.43 5.09 -0.09
CA LEU A 29 -8.26 5.97 -0.17
C LEU A 29 -7.49 5.76 -1.48
N TYR A 30 -7.27 4.50 -1.88
CA TYR A 30 -6.64 4.18 -3.16
C TYR A 30 -7.43 4.75 -4.33
N ASN A 31 -8.76 4.62 -4.34
CA ASN A 31 -9.60 5.18 -5.39
C ASN A 31 -9.56 6.71 -5.44
N ILE A 32 -9.49 7.39 -4.29
CA ILE A 32 -9.31 8.85 -4.27
C ILE A 32 -7.95 9.23 -4.87
N MET A 33 -6.88 8.57 -4.44
CA MET A 33 -5.53 8.85 -4.93
C MET A 33 -5.37 8.55 -6.43
N TYR A 34 -5.78 7.36 -6.87
CA TYR A 34 -5.67 6.96 -8.28
C TYR A 34 -6.56 7.78 -9.20
N ARG A 35 -7.71 8.25 -8.71
CA ARG A 35 -8.54 9.17 -9.49
C ARG A 35 -7.90 10.54 -9.64
N MET A 36 -7.24 11.06 -8.59
CA MET A 36 -6.50 12.33 -8.69
C MET A 36 -5.27 12.23 -9.61
N MET A 37 -4.56 11.10 -9.59
CA MET A 37 -3.33 10.92 -10.37
C MET A 37 -3.56 10.47 -11.82
N PHE A 38 -4.56 9.63 -12.04
CA PHE A 38 -4.71 8.87 -13.29
C PHE A 38 -6.15 8.84 -13.84
N ASP A 39 -7.10 9.54 -13.19
CA ASP A 39 -8.54 9.45 -13.46
C ASP A 39 -9.08 8.00 -13.50
N ALA A 40 -8.45 7.12 -12.72
CA ALA A 40 -8.77 5.69 -12.64
C ALA A 40 -9.30 5.29 -11.26
N LYS A 41 -10.06 4.20 -11.20
CA LYS A 41 -10.55 3.60 -9.95
C LYS A 41 -10.50 2.08 -10.02
N PHE A 42 -10.29 1.45 -8.88
CA PHE A 42 -10.44 0.02 -8.67
C PHE A 42 -11.91 -0.33 -8.40
N GLU A 43 -12.37 -1.47 -8.91
CA GLU A 43 -13.77 -1.88 -8.81
C GLU A 43 -14.12 -2.48 -7.44
N SER A 44 -13.21 -3.27 -6.86
CA SER A 44 -13.47 -3.97 -5.61
C SER A 44 -12.18 -4.31 -4.87
N GLN A 45 -12.31 -4.88 -3.66
CA GLN A 45 -11.15 -5.39 -2.91
C GLN A 45 -10.52 -6.62 -3.54
N ASN A 46 -11.25 -7.31 -4.42
CA ASN A 46 -10.79 -8.52 -5.11
C ASN A 46 -10.26 -8.22 -6.52
N ASP A 47 -10.19 -6.93 -6.88
CA ASP A 47 -9.61 -6.49 -8.15
C ASP A 47 -8.12 -6.89 -8.19
N PRO A 48 -7.67 -7.65 -9.20
CA PRO A 48 -6.28 -8.07 -9.33
C PRO A 48 -5.29 -6.89 -9.27
N LEU A 49 -5.62 -5.77 -9.90
CA LEU A 49 -4.75 -4.59 -9.93
C LEU A 49 -4.68 -3.92 -8.55
N PHE A 50 -5.78 -3.91 -7.80
CA PHE A 50 -5.79 -3.39 -6.44
C PHE A 50 -4.94 -4.24 -5.49
N ILE A 51 -5.01 -5.57 -5.63
CA ILE A 51 -4.21 -6.51 -4.85
C ILE A 51 -2.73 -6.31 -5.13
N GLU A 52 -2.33 -6.25 -6.41
CA GLU A 52 -0.95 -6.00 -6.80
C GLU A 52 -0.45 -4.63 -6.31
N ALA A 53 -1.20 -3.56 -6.55
CA ALA A 53 -0.85 -2.21 -6.12
C ALA A 53 -0.67 -2.13 -4.60
N THR A 54 -1.55 -2.76 -3.83
CA THR A 54 -1.45 -2.84 -2.37
C THR A 54 -0.21 -3.62 -1.93
N LYS A 55 0.07 -4.75 -2.58
CA LYS A 55 1.24 -5.58 -2.29
C LYS A 55 2.53 -4.80 -2.51
N PHE A 56 2.70 -4.18 -3.68
CA PHE A 56 3.89 -3.36 -3.98
C PHE A 56 4.05 -2.20 -2.99
N ASN A 57 2.97 -1.50 -2.65
CA ASN A 57 3.06 -0.40 -1.68
C ASN A 57 3.38 -0.89 -0.25
N SER A 58 2.91 -2.08 0.13
CA SER A 58 3.26 -2.71 1.40
C SER A 58 4.72 -3.16 1.45
N GLU A 59 5.26 -3.69 0.35
CA GLU A 59 6.68 -4.05 0.23
C GLU A 59 7.56 -2.80 0.27
N ARG A 60 7.18 -1.74 -0.44
CA ARG A 60 7.87 -0.44 -0.40
C ARG A 60 7.87 0.16 1.01
N SER A 61 6.72 0.14 1.68
CA SER A 61 6.60 0.63 3.06
C SER A 61 7.41 -0.24 4.02
N ARG A 62 7.42 -1.56 3.84
CA ARG A 62 8.23 -2.50 4.62
C ARG A 62 9.72 -2.25 4.41
N LEU A 63 10.17 -1.95 3.20
CA LEU A 63 11.57 -1.60 2.91
C LEU A 63 11.94 -0.25 3.55
N ALA A 64 11.09 0.76 3.44
CA ALA A 64 11.29 2.06 4.10
C ALA A 64 11.26 1.97 5.63
N GLN A 65 10.51 1.01 6.20
CA GLN A 65 10.44 0.75 7.64
C GLN A 65 11.43 -0.33 8.09
N SER A 66 12.11 -1.01 7.17
CA SER A 66 13.12 -2.02 7.50
C SER A 66 14.28 -1.34 8.21
N PHE A 67 14.82 -2.01 9.21
CA PHE A 67 15.79 -1.45 10.16
C PHE A 67 17.03 -0.85 9.48
N ASP A 68 17.39 -1.30 8.27
CA ASP A 68 18.55 -0.81 7.53
C ASP A 68 18.44 0.66 7.12
N TYR A 69 17.23 1.17 6.83
CA TYR A 69 17.03 2.59 6.50
C TYR A 69 16.84 3.49 7.75
N ASN A 70 16.53 2.91 8.91
CA ASN A 70 16.33 3.68 10.14
C ASN A 70 17.65 3.98 10.89
N TYR A 71 18.75 3.27 10.66
CA TYR A 71 20.07 3.64 11.25
C TYR A 71 20.85 4.66 10.41
N GLY A 72 20.60 4.74 9.11
CA GLY A 72 21.22 5.73 8.22
C GLY A 72 20.89 7.18 8.58
N ASP A 73 19.67 7.41 9.07
CA ASP A 73 19.18 8.75 9.42
C ASP A 73 19.55 9.21 10.84
N PHE A 74 19.97 8.29 11.73
CA PHE A 74 20.31 8.62 13.13
C PHE A 74 21.81 8.64 13.43
N ILE A 75 22.68 8.04 12.59
CA ILE A 75 24.14 8.01 12.80
C ILE A 75 24.87 8.24 11.46
N PRO A 76 25.34 9.47 11.17
CA PRO A 76 26.03 9.82 9.92
C PRO A 76 27.31 9.00 9.60
N LEU A 77 27.83 8.21 10.54
CA LEU A 77 29.01 7.38 10.35
C LEU A 77 28.73 6.05 9.61
N LEU A 78 27.46 5.63 9.49
CA LEU A 78 27.07 4.35 8.86
C LEU A 78 26.66 4.49 7.38
N GLU A 79 26.71 5.70 6.82
CA GLU A 79 26.33 6.02 5.44
C GLU A 79 27.08 5.16 4.41
N ALA A 80 28.35 4.84 4.66
CA ALA A 80 29.18 3.99 3.81
C ALA A 80 28.72 2.52 3.71
N PHE A 81 27.90 2.02 4.64
CA PHE A 81 27.36 0.65 4.58
C PHE A 81 26.05 0.54 3.78
N LEU A 82 25.37 1.66 3.51
CA LEU A 82 24.10 1.70 2.79
C LEU A 82 24.26 1.68 1.26
N GLU A 83 25.46 1.98 0.75
CA GLU A 83 25.78 1.83 -0.68
C GLU A 83 25.65 0.38 -1.17
N ARG A 84 25.80 -0.63 -0.30
CA ARG A 84 25.68 -2.03 -0.72
C ARG A 84 24.22 -2.48 -0.92
N GLU A 85 23.29 -1.96 -0.12
CA GLU A 85 21.87 -2.32 -0.17
C GLU A 85 21.09 -1.49 -1.20
N SER A 86 21.49 -0.25 -1.46
CA SER A 86 20.95 0.58 -2.56
C SER A 86 21.22 -0.06 -3.94
N ASN A 87 22.39 -0.67 -4.13
CA ASN A 87 22.70 -1.48 -5.32
C ASN A 87 21.81 -2.73 -5.48
N ALA A 88 21.25 -3.28 -4.39
CA ALA A 88 20.31 -4.40 -4.46
C ALA A 88 18.91 -3.96 -4.91
N ALA A 89 18.45 -2.78 -4.48
CA ALA A 89 17.23 -2.15 -4.97
C ALA A 89 17.33 -1.79 -6.46
N GLU A 90 18.50 -1.30 -6.91
CA GLU A 90 18.75 -0.99 -8.32
C GLU A 90 18.86 -2.25 -9.20
N ASN A 91 19.44 -3.35 -8.68
CA ASN A 91 19.53 -4.62 -9.41
C ASN A 91 18.21 -5.38 -9.52
N GLY A 92 17.26 -5.19 -8.59
CA GLY A 92 15.88 -5.67 -8.73
C GLY A 92 15.14 -5.03 -9.89
N GLN A 93 15.56 -3.83 -10.31
CA GLN A 93 14.99 -3.08 -11.43
C GLN A 93 15.57 -3.49 -12.79
N LYS A 94 16.75 -4.14 -12.81
CA LYS A 94 17.46 -4.61 -14.02
C LYS A 94 17.19 -6.07 -14.40
N ARG A 95 16.33 -6.79 -13.67
CA ARG A 95 15.81 -8.11 -14.08
C ARG A 95 14.35 -8.01 -14.52
N LYS A 96 14.12 -7.31 -15.63
CA LYS A 96 12.99 -7.50 -16.53
C LYS A 96 13.51 -7.52 -17.95
#